data_AF-A0A662W060-F1
#
_entry.id   AF-A0A662W060-F1
#
_cell.length_a   1.000
_cell.length_b   1.000
_cell.length_c   1.000
_cell.angle_alpha   90.00
_cell.angle_beta   90.00
_cell.angle_gamma   90.00
#
_symmetry.space_group_name_H-M   'P 1'
#
loop_
_entity.id
_entity.type
_entity.pdbx_description
1 polymer ?
#
loop_
_entity_poly.entity_id
_entity_poly.type
_entity_poly.pdbx_seq_one_letter_code
_entity_poly.pdbx_strand_id
1 'polypeptide(L)'
;MKASAPGKIFLFGEHAVVYGKRALVTAINLRCFATVKKRDDFRISSPLGITGLDYENHPYISHAIRRFTEFKKIKGVDVEIESQIPIASGLGSSSAVTVSVLKALDAEYETGLTDEEIYEIARKVEIDVQGIASGTDPFISTYGGCWLIPERRPIKIGDIHFLVIDTGIKSITGEMVKKVAELKEEFPEVVEGIMDSIDKITVAAIPEVDRMDLAAISKLMFINQSLLNAIGVSTRKIDEIVAELNSMGIASKLTGAGGG
;
A
#
# COMPACT_ATOMS: atom_id res chain seq x y z
N MET A 1 3.86 -18.96 -16.31
CA MET A 1 4.89 -18.10 -15.69
C MET A 1 4.52 -17.73 -14.25
N LYS A 2 5.48 -17.45 -13.36
CA LYS A 2 5.24 -16.97 -11.98
C LYS A 2 5.87 -15.60 -11.81
N ALA A 3 5.13 -14.64 -11.27
CA ALA A 3 5.62 -13.33 -10.90
C ALA A 3 5.20 -12.96 -9.49
N SER A 4 5.78 -11.90 -8.93
CA SER A 4 5.41 -11.41 -7.60
C SER A 4 5.53 -9.90 -7.48
N ALA A 5 4.75 -9.32 -6.57
CA ALA A 5 4.83 -7.91 -6.20
C ALA A 5 4.82 -7.76 -4.66
N PRO A 6 5.59 -6.81 -4.10
CA PRO A 6 5.63 -6.56 -2.68
C PRO A 6 4.41 -5.78 -2.19
N GLY A 7 4.10 -5.94 -0.90
CA GLY A 7 3.30 -4.96 -0.15
C GLY A 7 4.12 -3.73 0.21
N LYS A 8 3.51 -2.81 0.94
CA LYS A 8 4.14 -1.55 1.35
C LYS A 8 3.76 -1.12 2.75
N ILE A 9 4.54 -0.19 3.29
CA ILE A 9 4.23 0.55 4.51
C ILE A 9 4.50 2.04 4.29
N PHE A 10 3.79 2.87 5.05
CA PHE A 10 4.13 4.29 5.21
C PHE A 10 5.11 4.42 6.37
N LEU A 11 6.35 4.84 6.06
CA LEU A 11 7.27 5.26 7.12
C LEU A 11 6.78 6.57 7.73
N PHE A 12 6.41 7.53 6.87
CA PHE A 12 5.90 8.84 7.28
C PHE A 12 4.91 9.40 6.26
N GLY A 13 4.00 10.28 6.69
CA GLY A 13 3.18 11.09 5.79
C GLY A 13 1.85 10.48 5.34
N GLU A 14 1.39 9.39 5.96
CA GLU A 14 0.00 8.96 5.73
C GLU A 14 -0.99 10.05 6.15
N HIS A 15 -2.17 10.07 5.52
CA HIS A 15 -3.19 11.12 5.62
C HIS A 15 -2.76 12.50 5.11
N ALA A 16 -1.55 12.98 5.39
CA ALA A 16 -1.07 14.27 4.90
C ALA A 16 -0.94 14.29 3.37
N VAL A 17 -0.60 13.15 2.74
CA VAL A 17 -0.42 13.05 1.29
C VAL A 17 -1.66 13.43 0.48
N VAL A 18 -2.88 13.16 1.00
CA VAL A 18 -4.12 13.55 0.29
C VAL A 18 -4.39 15.06 0.35
N TYR A 19 -3.66 15.78 1.21
CA TYR A 19 -3.68 17.24 1.33
C TYR A 19 -2.46 17.90 0.65
N GLY A 20 -1.85 17.23 -0.31
CA GLY A 20 -0.73 17.77 -1.10
C GLY A 20 0.60 17.80 -0.36
N LYS A 21 0.71 17.13 0.78
CA LYS A 21 1.97 16.97 1.53
C LYS A 21 2.74 15.74 1.07
N ARG A 22 3.94 15.56 1.59
CA ARG A 22 4.81 14.43 1.22
C ARG A 22 4.64 13.23 2.13
N ALA A 23 4.82 12.05 1.54
CA ALA A 23 4.90 10.78 2.25
C ALA A 23 6.14 9.99 1.85
N LEU A 24 6.75 9.33 2.84
CA LEU A 24 7.84 8.39 2.64
C LEU A 24 7.27 6.97 2.73
N VAL A 25 7.25 6.27 1.60
CA VAL A 25 6.61 4.95 1.47
C VAL A 25 7.65 3.95 1.03
N THR A 26 7.64 2.75 1.60
CA THR A 26 8.59 1.70 1.23
C THR A 26 7.89 0.37 1.01
N ALA A 27 8.33 -0.35 -0.01
CA ALA A 27 7.98 -1.74 -0.23
C ALA A 27 8.60 -2.63 0.86
N ILE A 28 7.88 -3.65 1.27
CA ILE A 28 8.35 -4.65 2.24
C ILE A 28 8.44 -6.03 1.60
N ASN A 29 9.21 -6.93 2.23
CA ASN A 29 9.45 -8.28 1.72
C ASN A 29 8.27 -9.25 1.95
N LEU A 30 7.07 -8.75 2.26
CA LEU A 30 5.83 -9.53 2.17
C LEU A 30 5.29 -9.40 0.75
N ARG A 31 5.19 -10.52 0.02
CA ARG A 31 4.85 -10.51 -1.40
C ARG A 31 3.57 -11.28 -1.70
N CYS A 32 2.87 -10.81 -2.74
CA CYS A 32 1.87 -11.59 -3.45
C CYS A 32 2.51 -12.23 -4.67
N PHE A 33 2.25 -13.51 -4.88
CA PHE A 33 2.73 -14.30 -6.00
C PHE A 33 1.53 -14.70 -6.87
N ALA A 34 1.67 -14.50 -8.17
CA ALA A 34 0.72 -14.96 -9.17
C ALA A 34 1.41 -15.94 -10.11
N THR A 35 0.81 -17.12 -10.26
CA THR A 35 1.20 -18.09 -11.29
C THR A 35 0.12 -18.09 -12.37
N VAL A 36 0.55 -17.87 -13.61
CA VAL A 36 -0.33 -17.74 -14.78
C VAL A 36 0.01 -18.85 -15.77
N LYS A 37 -1.00 -19.50 -16.34
CA LYS A 37 -0.86 -20.47 -17.44
C LYS A 37 -1.91 -20.21 -18.51
N LYS A 38 -1.52 -20.35 -19.78
CA LYS A 38 -2.46 -20.29 -20.90
C LYS A 38 -3.57 -21.33 -20.74
N ARG A 39 -4.80 -20.92 -21.03
CA ARG A 39 -5.99 -21.76 -21.05
C ARG A 39 -7.01 -21.22 -22.06
N ASP A 40 -8.03 -21.99 -22.40
CA ASP A 40 -9.09 -21.56 -23.33
C ASP A 40 -10.34 -21.03 -22.60
N ASP A 41 -10.33 -21.05 -21.27
CA ASP A 41 -11.36 -20.53 -20.37
C ASP A 41 -10.72 -19.86 -19.13
N PHE A 42 -11.48 -19.03 -18.42
CA PHE A 42 -10.97 -18.27 -17.27
C PHE A 42 -11.09 -19.08 -15.97
N ARG A 43 -9.99 -19.21 -15.24
CA ARG A 43 -9.95 -19.79 -13.89
C ARG A 43 -9.05 -18.95 -13.01
N ILE A 44 -9.55 -18.63 -11.83
CA ILE A 44 -8.85 -17.90 -10.78
C ILE A 44 -8.91 -18.78 -9.54
N SER A 45 -7.76 -19.05 -8.93
CA SER A 45 -7.60 -19.84 -7.71
C SER A 45 -6.86 -19.00 -6.68
N SER A 46 -7.47 -18.80 -5.52
CA SER A 46 -6.87 -18.04 -4.42
C SER A 46 -7.25 -18.67 -3.06
N PRO A 47 -6.71 -18.17 -1.94
CA PRO A 47 -7.18 -18.58 -0.60
C PRO A 47 -8.68 -18.32 -0.36
N LEU A 48 -9.32 -17.47 -1.17
CA LEU A 48 -10.76 -17.18 -1.10
C LEU A 48 -11.62 -18.20 -1.87
N GLY A 49 -11.00 -19.09 -2.64
CA GLY A 49 -11.69 -20.11 -3.44
C GLY A 49 -11.31 -20.05 -4.92
N ILE A 50 -12.07 -20.79 -5.73
CA ILE A 50 -11.85 -20.93 -7.17
C ILE A 50 -13.07 -20.37 -7.92
N THR A 51 -12.83 -19.47 -8.88
CA THR A 51 -13.86 -18.85 -9.72
C THR A 51 -13.43 -18.80 -11.20
N GLY A 52 -14.34 -18.38 -12.08
CA GLY A 52 -13.97 -17.81 -13.39
C GLY A 52 -13.61 -16.32 -13.25
N LEU A 53 -13.91 -15.52 -14.28
CA LEU A 53 -13.96 -14.07 -14.09
C LEU A 53 -15.12 -13.73 -13.16
N ASP A 54 -14.79 -13.15 -12.02
CA ASP A 54 -15.72 -12.80 -10.96
C ASP A 54 -15.34 -11.43 -10.41
N TYR A 55 -16.19 -10.43 -10.68
CA TYR A 55 -15.96 -9.05 -10.29
C TYR A 55 -16.46 -8.72 -8.88
N GLU A 56 -17.07 -9.68 -8.19
CA GLU A 56 -17.50 -9.54 -6.80
C GLU A 56 -16.52 -10.23 -5.85
N ASN A 57 -16.17 -11.50 -6.12
CA ASN A 57 -15.29 -12.30 -5.26
C ASN A 57 -13.80 -12.12 -5.57
N HIS A 58 -13.43 -11.85 -6.83
CA HIS A 58 -12.04 -11.62 -7.25
C HIS A 58 -11.89 -10.32 -8.08
N PRO A 59 -12.39 -9.16 -7.60
CA PRO A 59 -12.49 -7.93 -8.39
C PRO A 59 -11.14 -7.52 -9.00
N TYR A 60 -10.09 -7.43 -8.20
CA TYR A 60 -8.77 -6.97 -8.68
C TYR A 60 -8.17 -7.90 -9.75
N ILE A 61 -8.30 -9.22 -9.59
CA ILE A 61 -7.76 -10.18 -10.55
C ILE A 61 -8.58 -10.15 -11.85
N SER A 62 -9.90 -10.13 -11.72
CA SER A 62 -10.82 -10.07 -12.87
C SER A 62 -10.65 -8.78 -13.67
N HIS A 63 -10.55 -7.63 -13.00
CA HIS A 63 -10.25 -6.36 -13.65
C HIS A 63 -8.83 -6.33 -14.24
N ALA A 64 -7.81 -6.89 -13.58
CA ALA A 64 -6.47 -7.00 -14.14
C ALA A 64 -6.45 -7.81 -15.43
N ILE A 65 -7.10 -8.98 -15.46
CA ILE A 65 -7.24 -9.80 -16.67
C ILE A 65 -7.97 -9.02 -17.75
N ARG A 66 -9.12 -8.39 -17.42
CA ARG A 66 -9.90 -7.58 -18.35
C ARG A 66 -9.04 -6.48 -18.98
N ARG A 67 -8.35 -5.68 -18.18
CA ARG A 67 -7.51 -4.57 -18.66
C ARG A 67 -6.32 -5.07 -19.47
N PHE A 68 -5.71 -6.19 -19.09
CA PHE A 68 -4.68 -6.83 -19.91
C PHE A 68 -5.24 -7.28 -21.27
N THR A 69 -6.49 -7.78 -21.33
CA THR A 69 -7.11 -8.20 -22.59
C THR A 69 -7.36 -7.06 -23.58
N GLU A 70 -7.48 -5.82 -23.08
CA GLU A 70 -7.56 -4.60 -23.92
C GLU A 70 -6.25 -4.37 -24.68
N PHE A 71 -5.11 -4.76 -24.09
CA PHE A 71 -3.78 -4.70 -24.71
C PHE A 71 -3.49 -5.93 -25.58
N LYS A 72 -3.75 -7.14 -25.06
CA LYS A 72 -3.51 -8.41 -25.74
C LYS A 72 -4.73 -9.32 -25.60
N LYS A 73 -5.43 -9.57 -26.71
CA LYS A 73 -6.55 -10.53 -26.71
C LYS A 73 -6.07 -11.93 -26.31
N ILE A 74 -6.72 -12.50 -25.30
CA ILE A 74 -6.52 -13.87 -24.81
C ILE A 74 -7.87 -14.59 -24.76
N LYS A 75 -7.89 -15.91 -24.98
CA LYS A 75 -9.12 -16.72 -24.95
C LYS A 75 -9.56 -17.07 -23.53
N GLY A 76 -8.57 -17.30 -22.67
CA GLY A 76 -8.73 -17.67 -21.28
C GLY A 76 -7.36 -17.70 -20.60
N VAL A 77 -7.36 -17.92 -19.30
CA VAL A 77 -6.15 -18.00 -18.48
C VAL A 77 -6.46 -18.71 -17.17
N ASP A 78 -5.50 -19.47 -16.66
CA ASP A 78 -5.50 -19.99 -15.29
C ASP A 78 -4.57 -19.11 -14.44
N VAL A 79 -5.11 -18.54 -13.36
CA VAL A 79 -4.38 -17.69 -12.42
C VAL A 79 -4.46 -18.31 -11.03
N GLU A 80 -3.32 -18.55 -10.42
CA GLU A 80 -3.20 -19.05 -9.05
C GLU A 80 -2.48 -18.02 -8.18
N ILE A 81 -3.07 -17.67 -7.04
CA ILE A 81 -2.58 -16.64 -6.13
C ILE A 81 -2.13 -17.24 -4.79
N GLU A 82 -0.92 -16.88 -4.38
CA GLU A 82 -0.38 -17.13 -3.05
C GLU A 82 0.07 -15.79 -2.46
N SER A 83 -0.38 -15.40 -1.27
CA SER A 83 -0.02 -14.10 -0.66
C SER A 83 0.51 -14.25 0.75
N GLN A 84 1.63 -13.60 1.03
CA GLN A 84 2.18 -13.40 2.37
C GLN A 84 1.67 -12.11 3.01
N ILE A 85 0.96 -11.27 2.26
CA ILE A 85 0.45 -9.97 2.71
C ILE A 85 -0.91 -10.20 3.37
N PRO A 86 -1.09 -9.84 4.65
CA PRO A 86 -2.39 -9.87 5.31
C PRO A 86 -3.44 -9.06 4.55
N ILE A 87 -4.62 -9.66 4.39
CA ILE A 87 -5.75 -9.04 3.67
C ILE A 87 -6.25 -7.83 4.46
N ALA A 88 -6.57 -6.73 3.76
CA ALA A 88 -7.20 -5.51 4.31
C ALA A 88 -6.43 -4.79 5.45
N SER A 89 -5.11 -4.96 5.53
CA SER A 89 -4.25 -4.40 6.59
C SER A 89 -3.59 -3.04 6.24
N GLY A 90 -4.00 -2.38 5.15
CA GLY A 90 -3.33 -1.17 4.65
C GLY A 90 -1.96 -1.40 4.01
N LEU A 91 -1.50 -2.66 3.90
CA LEU A 91 -0.20 -3.05 3.35
C LEU A 91 -0.15 -3.15 1.82
N GLY A 92 -1.19 -2.68 1.10
CA GLY A 92 -1.21 -2.70 -0.37
C GLY A 92 -1.45 -4.08 -0.98
N SER A 93 -2.17 -4.98 -0.29
CA SER A 93 -2.45 -6.33 -0.80
C SER A 93 -3.19 -6.33 -2.15
N SER A 94 -4.12 -5.38 -2.37
CA SER A 94 -4.87 -5.23 -3.63
C SER A 94 -3.96 -4.86 -4.81
N SER A 95 -3.04 -3.94 -4.57
CA SER A 95 -2.09 -3.48 -5.57
C SER A 95 -1.04 -4.56 -5.85
N ALA A 96 -0.56 -5.25 -4.81
CA ALA A 96 0.35 -6.37 -4.95
C ALA A 96 -0.26 -7.52 -5.78
N VAL A 97 -1.51 -7.92 -5.52
CA VAL A 97 -2.17 -8.96 -6.34
C VAL A 97 -2.32 -8.48 -7.79
N THR A 98 -2.78 -7.26 -8.01
CA THR A 98 -2.96 -6.67 -9.35
C THR A 98 -1.65 -6.67 -10.14
N VAL A 99 -0.58 -6.11 -9.57
CA VAL A 99 0.73 -6.02 -10.22
C VAL A 99 1.35 -7.40 -10.44
N SER A 100 1.23 -8.32 -9.49
CA SER A 100 1.76 -9.68 -9.65
C SER A 100 1.06 -10.43 -10.79
N VAL A 101 -0.26 -10.28 -10.94
CA VAL A 101 -1.04 -10.86 -12.03
C VAL A 101 -0.64 -10.25 -13.38
N LEU A 102 -0.53 -8.92 -13.46
CA LEU A 102 -0.11 -8.23 -14.69
C LEU A 102 1.31 -8.64 -15.12
N LYS A 103 2.27 -8.71 -14.18
CA LYS A 103 3.64 -9.18 -14.45
C LYS A 103 3.66 -10.65 -14.91
N ALA A 104 2.82 -11.50 -14.32
CA ALA A 104 2.73 -12.91 -14.71
C ALA A 104 2.06 -13.11 -16.08
N LEU A 105 1.03 -12.31 -16.39
CA LEU A 105 0.40 -12.27 -17.71
C LEU A 105 1.38 -11.78 -18.78
N ASP A 106 2.10 -10.68 -18.51
CA ASP A 106 3.09 -10.16 -19.43
C ASP A 106 4.17 -11.20 -19.77
N ALA A 107 4.69 -11.87 -18.76
CA ALA A 107 5.67 -12.93 -18.93
C ALA A 107 5.11 -14.16 -19.69
N GLU A 108 3.86 -14.56 -19.46
CA GLU A 108 3.25 -15.74 -20.10
C GLU A 108 2.88 -15.48 -21.58
N TYR A 109 2.46 -14.26 -21.90
CA TYR A 109 2.03 -13.87 -23.24
C TYR A 109 3.10 -13.08 -24.02
N GLU A 110 4.27 -12.86 -23.42
CA GLU A 110 5.45 -12.22 -24.00
C GLU A 110 5.10 -10.86 -24.63
N THR A 111 4.34 -10.04 -23.90
CA THR A 111 3.85 -8.74 -24.40
C THR A 111 4.89 -7.63 -24.33
N GLY A 112 5.88 -7.74 -23.42
CA GLY A 112 6.95 -6.75 -23.27
C GLY A 112 6.50 -5.44 -22.63
N LEU A 113 5.49 -5.49 -21.74
CA LEU A 113 5.02 -4.32 -21.01
C LEU A 113 6.12 -3.76 -20.12
N THR A 114 6.31 -2.45 -20.18
CA THR A 114 7.20 -1.72 -19.28
C THR A 114 6.59 -1.62 -17.88
N ASP A 115 7.42 -1.37 -16.86
CA ASP A 115 6.92 -1.14 -15.49
C ASP A 115 5.94 0.04 -15.43
N GLU A 116 6.13 1.11 -16.21
CA GLU A 116 5.19 2.25 -16.23
C GLU A 116 3.82 1.82 -16.80
N GLU A 117 3.79 1.00 -17.85
CA GLU A 117 2.54 0.46 -18.39
C GLU A 117 1.84 -0.47 -17.41
N ILE A 118 2.58 -1.33 -16.71
CA ILE A 118 2.04 -2.20 -15.66
C ILE A 118 1.44 -1.36 -14.54
N TYR A 119 2.16 -0.33 -14.09
CA TYR A 119 1.70 0.60 -13.07
C TYR A 119 0.41 1.33 -13.51
N GLU A 120 0.37 1.86 -14.74
CA GLU A 120 -0.81 2.57 -15.24
C GLU A 120 -2.03 1.65 -15.43
N ILE A 121 -1.82 0.40 -15.85
CA ILE A 121 -2.89 -0.61 -15.87
C ILE A 121 -3.35 -0.92 -14.44
N ALA A 122 -2.44 -1.15 -13.50
CA ALA A 122 -2.77 -1.45 -12.11
C ALA A 122 -3.54 -0.29 -11.44
N ARG A 123 -3.15 0.95 -11.71
CA ARG A 123 -3.88 2.14 -11.27
C ARG A 123 -5.30 2.19 -11.83
N LYS A 124 -5.50 1.89 -13.12
CA LYS A 124 -6.84 1.80 -13.72
C LYS A 124 -7.69 0.70 -13.10
N VAL A 125 -7.08 -0.43 -12.72
CA VAL A 125 -7.76 -1.51 -12.00
C VAL A 125 -8.24 -1.04 -10.62
N GLU A 126 -7.41 -0.31 -9.86
CA GLU A 126 -7.86 0.25 -8.58
C GLU A 126 -9.03 1.22 -8.74
N ILE A 127 -8.99 2.08 -9.76
CA ILE A 127 -10.10 2.99 -10.08
C ILE A 127 -11.36 2.20 -10.45
N ASP A 128 -11.24 1.14 -11.25
CA ASP A 128 -12.39 0.31 -11.63
C ASP A 128 -13.07 -0.35 -10.41
N VAL A 129 -12.29 -0.74 -9.39
CA VAL A 129 -12.79 -1.47 -8.22
C VAL A 129 -13.25 -0.54 -7.09
N GLN A 130 -12.50 0.52 -6.83
CA GLN A 130 -12.69 1.41 -5.67
C GLN A 130 -13.30 2.77 -6.04
N GLY A 131 -13.36 3.11 -7.33
CA GLY A 131 -13.80 4.42 -7.84
C GLY A 131 -12.73 5.51 -7.76
N ILE A 132 -11.90 5.51 -6.72
CA ILE A 132 -10.79 6.45 -6.52
C ILE A 132 -9.49 5.70 -6.24
N ALA A 133 -8.36 6.22 -6.74
CA ALA A 133 -7.05 5.65 -6.48
C ALA A 133 -5.98 6.75 -6.39
N SER A 134 -5.16 6.71 -5.34
CA SER A 134 -4.01 7.63 -5.20
C SER A 134 -2.87 7.31 -6.18
N GLY A 135 -2.84 6.08 -6.71
CA GLY A 135 -1.75 5.55 -7.52
C GLY A 135 -0.48 5.21 -6.73
N THR A 136 -0.42 5.51 -5.43
CA THR A 136 0.76 5.23 -4.61
C THR A 136 0.98 3.75 -4.44
N ASP A 137 -0.06 2.99 -4.06
CA ASP A 137 0.08 1.56 -3.75
C ASP A 137 0.46 0.74 -5.01
N PRO A 138 -0.15 0.95 -6.19
CA PRO A 138 0.30 0.33 -7.44
C PRO A 138 1.73 0.71 -7.82
N PHE A 139 2.12 1.97 -7.62
CA PHE A 139 3.46 2.44 -7.93
C PHE A 139 4.50 1.70 -7.07
N ILE A 140 4.33 1.69 -5.74
CA ILE A 140 5.27 0.99 -4.85
C ILE A 140 5.28 -0.52 -5.10
N SER A 141 4.13 -1.13 -5.40
CA SER A 141 4.05 -2.56 -5.75
C SER A 141 4.75 -2.87 -7.08
N THR A 142 4.81 -1.92 -8.01
CA THR A 142 5.45 -2.12 -9.31
C THR A 142 6.96 -1.97 -9.23
N TYR A 143 7.43 -0.89 -8.60
CA TYR A 143 8.84 -0.50 -8.59
C TYR A 143 9.63 -1.02 -7.39
N GLY A 144 8.96 -1.39 -6.29
CA GLY A 144 9.64 -1.74 -5.04
C GLY A 144 10.38 -0.56 -4.41
N GLY A 145 11.32 -0.82 -3.50
CA GLY A 145 12.19 0.22 -2.92
C GLY A 145 11.48 1.20 -1.99
N CYS A 146 12.12 2.35 -1.72
CA CYS A 146 11.57 3.44 -0.91
C CYS A 146 11.48 4.72 -1.75
N TRP A 147 10.37 5.44 -1.62
CA TRP A 147 10.04 6.59 -2.45
C TRP A 147 9.43 7.71 -1.64
N LEU A 148 9.78 8.94 -2.01
CA LEU A 148 9.07 10.15 -1.61
C LEU A 148 7.95 10.42 -2.60
N ILE A 149 6.72 10.46 -2.10
CA ILE A 149 5.48 10.70 -2.84
C ILE A 149 4.98 12.11 -2.46
N PRO A 150 4.42 12.90 -3.40
CA PRO A 150 4.08 12.56 -4.79
C PRO A 150 5.21 12.75 -5.81
N GLU A 151 6.39 13.21 -5.39
CA GLU A 151 7.53 13.51 -6.26
C GLU A 151 8.06 12.30 -7.06
N ARG A 152 7.72 11.07 -6.64
CA ARG A 152 8.31 9.81 -7.14
C ARG A 152 9.84 9.88 -7.13
N ARG A 153 10.40 10.46 -6.06
CA ARG A 153 11.85 10.53 -5.88
C ARG A 153 12.32 9.30 -5.13
N PRO A 154 13.25 8.48 -5.67
CA PRO A 154 13.75 7.32 -4.96
C PRO A 154 14.56 7.77 -3.74
N ILE A 155 14.35 7.09 -2.61
CA ILE A 155 15.04 7.34 -1.36
C ILE A 155 15.81 6.08 -0.99
N LYS A 156 17.10 6.26 -0.68
CA LYS A 156 17.92 5.17 -0.16
C LYS A 156 17.53 4.94 1.29
N ILE A 157 17.31 3.67 1.61
CA ILE A 157 17.05 3.21 2.98
C ILE A 157 18.19 2.28 3.36
N GLY A 158 18.70 2.44 4.58
CA GLY A 158 19.63 1.47 5.15
C GLY A 158 18.99 0.11 5.41
N ASP A 159 19.72 -0.80 6.03
CA ASP A 159 19.21 -2.13 6.36
C ASP A 159 18.26 -2.07 7.57
N ILE A 160 17.00 -1.74 7.30
CA ILE A 160 15.95 -1.60 8.32
C ILE A 160 15.04 -2.83 8.29
N HIS A 161 14.93 -3.49 9.44
CA HIS A 161 13.97 -4.56 9.65
C HIS A 161 12.64 -4.00 10.15
N PHE A 162 11.55 -4.42 9.52
CA PHE A 162 10.20 -4.03 9.89
C PHE A 162 9.46 -5.16 10.58
N LEU A 163 8.83 -4.85 11.72
CA LEU A 163 7.83 -5.69 12.34
C LEU A 163 6.46 -5.10 12.03
N VAL A 164 5.61 -5.86 11.34
CA VAL A 164 4.22 -5.47 11.08
C VAL A 164 3.32 -6.21 12.04
N ILE A 165 2.52 -5.47 12.80
CA ILE A 165 1.53 -6.03 13.74
C ILE A 165 0.14 -5.68 13.24
N ASP A 166 -0.65 -6.72 12.99
CA ASP A 166 -2.08 -6.60 12.69
C ASP A 166 -2.86 -6.61 14.01
N THR A 167 -3.70 -5.60 14.23
CA THR A 167 -4.53 -5.51 15.44
C THR A 167 -5.69 -6.50 15.42
N GLY A 168 -6.01 -7.08 14.25
CA GLY A 168 -7.18 -7.92 14.01
C GLY A 168 -8.49 -7.14 13.91
N ILE A 169 -8.45 -5.80 14.05
CA ILE A 169 -9.62 -4.94 13.98
C ILE A 169 -9.81 -4.51 12.53
N LYS A 170 -11.02 -4.75 11.99
CA LYS A 170 -11.34 -4.29 10.64
C LYS A 170 -11.51 -2.77 10.63
N SER A 171 -10.79 -2.12 9.73
CA SER A 171 -10.94 -0.69 9.44
C SER A 171 -11.34 -0.48 7.98
N ILE A 172 -12.21 0.51 7.72
CA ILE A 172 -12.59 0.94 6.39
C ILE A 172 -11.82 2.21 6.07
N THR A 173 -10.85 2.13 5.16
CA THR A 173 -10.00 3.26 4.75
C THR A 173 -10.80 4.51 4.40
N GLY A 174 -11.90 4.36 3.66
CA GLY A 174 -12.76 5.48 3.26
C GLY A 174 -13.41 6.20 4.44
N GLU A 175 -13.79 5.49 5.50
CA GLU A 175 -14.36 6.11 6.71
C GLU A 175 -13.31 6.89 7.49
N MET A 176 -12.08 6.37 7.61
CA MET A 176 -10.99 7.09 8.28
C MET A 176 -10.63 8.37 7.55
N VAL A 177 -10.50 8.32 6.22
CA VAL A 177 -10.23 9.51 5.40
C VAL A 177 -11.36 10.53 5.51
N LYS A 178 -12.62 10.06 5.47
CA LYS A 178 -13.79 10.94 5.63
C LYS A 178 -13.80 11.62 7.00
N LYS A 179 -13.52 10.89 8.08
CA LYS A 179 -13.44 11.44 9.43
C LYS A 179 -12.39 12.55 9.55
N VAL A 180 -11.21 12.36 8.95
CA VAL A 180 -10.16 13.40 8.93
C VAL A 180 -10.59 14.61 8.10
N ALA A 181 -11.29 14.39 6.98
CA ALA A 181 -11.84 15.48 6.18
C ALA A 181 -12.89 16.31 6.94
N GLU A 182 -13.82 15.66 7.65
CA GLU A 182 -14.81 16.32 8.51
C GLU A 182 -14.14 17.12 9.63
N LEU A 183 -13.10 16.56 10.28
CA LEU A 183 -12.32 17.27 11.30
C LEU A 183 -11.61 18.50 10.72
N LYS A 184 -11.12 18.42 9.48
CA LYS A 184 -10.51 19.55 8.77
C LYS A 184 -11.53 20.64 8.44
N GLU A 185 -12.75 20.27 8.08
CA GLU A 185 -13.83 21.24 7.83
C GLU A 185 -14.22 21.98 9.11
N GLU A 186 -14.24 21.28 10.25
CA GLU A 186 -14.56 21.87 11.56
C GLU A 186 -13.44 22.76 12.10
N PHE A 187 -12.17 22.31 12.01
CA PHE A 187 -11.00 23.02 12.54
C PHE A 187 -9.88 23.16 11.51
N PRO A 188 -10.07 23.96 10.45
CA PRO A 188 -9.18 23.98 9.28
C PRO A 188 -7.73 24.37 9.62
N GLU A 189 -7.53 25.44 10.38
CA GLU A 189 -6.18 25.91 10.73
C GLU A 189 -5.42 24.91 11.63
N VAL A 190 -6.13 24.24 12.54
CA VAL A 190 -5.55 23.25 13.45
C VAL A 190 -5.12 22.01 12.67
N VAL A 191 -6.02 21.47 11.85
CA VAL A 191 -5.72 20.26 11.07
C VAL A 191 -4.66 20.55 10.00
N GLU A 192 -4.70 21.70 9.34
CA GLU A 192 -3.65 22.09 8.38
C GLU A 192 -2.28 22.20 9.07
N GLY A 193 -2.21 22.78 10.28
CA GLY A 193 -0.99 22.82 11.07
C GLY A 193 -0.45 21.43 11.46
N ILE A 194 -1.35 20.47 11.69
CA ILE A 194 -0.97 19.06 11.90
C ILE A 194 -0.40 18.46 10.60
N MET A 195 -1.08 18.64 9.47
CA MET A 195 -0.62 18.13 8.17
C MET A 195 0.74 18.72 7.76
N ASP A 196 0.96 20.01 8.01
CA ASP A 196 2.26 20.67 7.83
C ASP A 196 3.35 20.09 8.72
N SER A 197 2.99 19.71 9.95
CA SER A 197 3.93 19.10 10.89
C SER A 197 4.30 17.69 10.43
N ILE A 198 3.33 16.90 9.97
CA ILE A 198 3.57 15.58 9.37
C ILE A 198 4.49 15.71 8.14
N ASP A 199 4.25 16.69 7.26
CA ASP A 199 5.10 16.95 6.09
C ASP A 199 6.56 17.27 6.49
N LYS A 200 6.76 18.14 7.47
CA LYS A 200 8.09 18.49 7.99
C LYS A 200 8.79 17.28 8.60
N ILE A 201 8.06 16.41 9.30
CA ILE A 201 8.59 15.15 9.83
C ILE A 201 9.03 14.23 8.69
N THR A 202 8.21 14.07 7.65
CA THR A 202 8.56 13.26 6.47
C THR A 202 9.88 13.71 5.86
N VAL A 203 10.07 15.01 5.66
CA VAL A 203 11.34 15.55 5.12
C VAL A 203 12.50 15.35 6.07
N ALA A 204 12.29 15.64 7.36
CA ALA A 204 13.31 15.48 8.37
C ALA A 204 13.79 14.03 8.47
N ALA A 205 12.92 13.05 8.23
CA ALA A 205 13.25 11.63 8.29
C ALA A 205 14.13 11.13 7.13
N ILE A 206 14.14 11.80 5.97
CA ILE A 206 14.88 11.34 4.78
C ILE A 206 16.38 11.10 5.06
N PRO A 207 17.15 12.09 5.55
CA PRO A 207 18.56 11.88 5.85
C PRO A 207 18.79 10.87 6.98
N GLU A 208 17.83 10.75 7.90
CA GLU A 208 17.91 9.84 9.06
C GLU A 208 17.79 8.38 8.64
N VAL A 209 16.87 8.10 7.72
CA VAL A 209 16.63 6.76 7.14
C VAL A 209 17.81 6.32 6.27
N ASP A 210 18.45 7.24 5.53
CA ASP A 210 19.63 6.93 4.72
C ASP A 210 20.85 6.60 5.60
N ARG A 211 21.07 7.38 6.66
CA ARG A 211 22.23 7.19 7.58
C ARG A 211 21.98 6.17 8.70
N MET A 212 20.78 5.59 8.78
CA MET A 212 20.35 4.67 9.84
C MET A 212 20.47 5.25 11.25
N ASP A 213 20.14 6.53 11.43
CA ASP A 213 20.05 7.14 12.77
C ASP A 213 18.73 6.70 13.44
N LEU A 214 18.75 5.48 14.00
CA LEU A 214 17.57 4.87 14.62
C LEU A 214 17.00 5.70 15.77
N ALA A 215 17.84 6.48 16.47
CA ALA A 215 17.40 7.35 17.55
C ALA A 215 16.59 8.55 17.01
N ALA A 216 17.04 9.17 15.92
CA ALA A 216 16.29 10.22 15.24
C ALA A 216 15.01 9.69 14.60
N ILE A 217 15.09 8.56 13.89
CA ILE A 217 13.93 7.89 13.28
C ILE A 217 12.88 7.58 14.35
N SER A 218 13.28 7.02 15.50
CA SER A 218 12.37 6.70 16.60
C SER A 218 11.63 7.93 17.12
N LYS A 219 12.34 9.05 17.34
CA LYS A 219 11.73 10.30 17.78
C LYS A 219 10.73 10.84 16.75
N LEU A 220 11.11 10.87 15.48
CA LEU A 220 10.23 11.32 14.40
C LEU A 220 9.00 10.42 14.26
N MET A 221 9.17 9.11 14.41
CA MET A 221 8.10 8.12 14.33
C MET A 221 7.10 8.28 15.48
N PHE A 222 7.59 8.52 16.69
CA PHE A 222 6.76 8.84 17.86
C PHE A 222 5.95 10.14 17.68
N ILE A 223 6.57 11.21 17.16
CA ILE A 223 5.87 12.46 16.90
C ILE A 223 4.80 12.25 15.83
N ASN A 224 5.14 11.56 14.73
CA ASN A 224 4.16 11.28 13.67
C ASN A 224 2.98 10.46 14.20
N GLN A 225 3.21 9.41 15.00
CA GLN A 225 2.14 8.66 15.65
C GLN A 225 1.25 9.56 16.52
N SER A 226 1.84 10.48 17.27
CA SER A 226 1.09 11.41 18.13
C SER A 226 0.19 12.35 17.31
N LEU A 227 0.67 12.80 16.15
CA LEU A 227 -0.12 13.62 15.22
C LEU A 227 -1.24 12.82 14.55
N LEU A 228 -1.00 11.54 14.22
CA LEU A 228 -2.02 10.63 13.71
C LEU A 228 -3.10 10.33 14.76
N ASN A 229 -2.70 10.21 16.03
CA ASN A 229 -3.64 10.12 17.14
C ASN A 229 -4.48 11.41 17.24
N ALA A 230 -3.85 12.59 17.14
CA ALA A 230 -4.53 13.88 17.24
C ALA A 230 -5.60 14.12 16.16
N ILE A 231 -5.41 13.58 14.95
CA ILE A 231 -6.46 13.63 13.89
C ILE A 231 -7.49 12.50 14.00
N GLY A 232 -7.42 11.69 15.06
CA GLY A 232 -8.45 10.71 15.42
C GLY A 232 -8.42 9.42 14.59
N VAL A 233 -7.29 9.07 13.97
CA VAL A 233 -7.15 7.83 13.18
C VAL A 233 -6.48 6.69 13.95
N SER A 234 -5.96 6.96 15.14
CA SER A 234 -5.52 5.88 16.04
C SER A 234 -6.68 5.32 16.87
N THR A 235 -6.45 4.16 17.49
CA THR A 235 -7.39 3.50 18.39
C THR A 235 -6.67 3.09 19.65
N ARG A 236 -7.42 2.86 20.73
CA ARG A 236 -6.86 2.35 22.00
C ARG A 236 -5.97 1.12 21.79
N LYS A 237 -6.37 0.20 20.91
CA LYS A 237 -5.58 -1.02 20.65
C LYS A 237 -4.27 -0.71 19.95
N ILE A 238 -4.28 0.19 18.96
CA ILE A 238 -3.07 0.66 18.28
C ILE A 238 -2.14 1.35 19.30
N ASP A 239 -2.68 2.25 20.13
CA ASP A 239 -1.91 3.00 21.11
C ASP A 239 -1.28 2.08 22.17
N GLU A 240 -2.01 1.05 22.64
CA GLU A 240 -1.49 0.03 23.56
C GLU A 240 -0.31 -0.74 22.94
N ILE A 241 -0.44 -1.19 21.68
CA ILE A 241 0.63 -1.91 20.96
C ILE A 241 1.85 -1.00 20.77
N VAL A 242 1.64 0.24 20.32
CA VAL A 242 2.74 1.19 20.10
C VAL A 242 3.45 1.51 21.41
N ALA A 243 2.71 1.70 22.52
CA ALA A 243 3.31 1.95 23.83
C ALA A 243 4.14 0.75 24.31
N GLU A 244 3.63 -0.47 24.15
CA GLU A 244 4.34 -1.70 24.52
C GLU A 244 5.64 -1.85 23.71
N LEU A 245 5.59 -1.71 22.39
CA LEU A 245 6.78 -1.81 21.54
C LEU A 245 7.82 -0.71 21.85
N ASN A 246 7.37 0.52 22.07
CA ASN A 246 8.27 1.61 22.45
C ASN A 246 8.94 1.34 23.81
N SER A 247 8.26 0.69 24.76
CA SER A 247 8.86 0.28 26.05
C SER A 247 9.96 -0.78 25.89
N MET A 248 9.93 -1.55 24.79
CA MET A 248 10.96 -2.52 24.40
C MET A 248 12.06 -1.91 23.53
N GLY A 249 12.02 -0.60 23.26
CA GLY A 249 12.96 0.11 22.39
C GLY A 249 12.69 -0.05 20.89
N ILE A 250 11.50 -0.53 20.50
CA ILE A 250 11.11 -0.70 19.10
C ILE A 250 10.29 0.53 18.67
N ALA A 251 10.89 1.37 17.83
CA ALA A 251 10.21 2.52 17.24
C ALA A 251 8.96 2.08 16.46
N SER A 252 7.80 2.63 16.84
CA SER A 252 6.52 2.12 16.37
C SER A 252 5.52 3.23 16.07
N LYS A 253 4.70 3.00 15.03
CA LYS A 253 3.53 3.80 14.66
C LYS A 253 2.55 2.95 13.85
N LEU A 254 1.32 3.43 13.70
CA LEU A 254 0.38 2.87 12.72
C LEU A 254 0.90 3.10 11.29
N THR A 255 0.48 2.28 10.33
CA THR A 255 0.78 2.46 8.91
C THR A 255 -0.52 2.42 8.11
N GLY A 256 -0.73 3.41 7.23
CA GLY A 256 -1.94 3.49 6.40
C GLY A 256 -3.08 4.26 7.08
N ALA A 257 -4.32 3.81 6.90
CA ALA A 257 -5.50 4.60 7.25
C ALA A 257 -5.76 4.71 8.76
N GLY A 258 -5.27 3.79 9.58
CA GLY A 258 -5.65 3.70 10.98
C GLY A 258 -7.06 3.13 11.17
N GLY A 259 -7.66 3.31 12.36
CA GLY A 259 -8.98 2.77 12.73
C GLY A 259 -8.98 1.31 13.20
N GLY A 260 -7.82 0.64 13.14
CA GLY A 260 -7.61 -0.75 13.50
C GLY A 260 -6.40 -1.29 12.76
#